data_AF-A0A1B4FLR5-F1
#
_entry.id   AF-A0A1B4FLR5-F1
#
_cell.length_a   1.000
_cell.length_b   1.000
_cell.length_c   1.000
_cell.angle_alpha   90.00
_cell.angle_beta   90.00
_cell.angle_gamma   90.00
#
_symmetry.space_group_name_H-M   'P 1'
#
loop_
_entity.id
_entity.type
_entity.pdbx_description
1 polymer ?
#
loop_
_entity_poly.entity_id
_entity_poly.type
_entity_poly.pdbx_seq_one_letter_code
_entity_poly.pdbx_strand_id
1 'polypeptide(L)'
;MGESMPRKPKGSSTAANEAFVKKQFAWAQTEPIAWAGYADSMMRSFEIIAAQAESDELADAQQWDSYSRWKQANDGSPQPPLKGIISVVPNAMMLAGMAVELLLKGIAVQNPAIVASIGAGTTAIPGDLWTHRLRGIAALAGVTLDANEDDLCKGLEVFLVWAGRYPVPKNHEAMMPGTAPGGGQASLSIRYGSDYSTIRALTTRLRALLPSADYDHVIVM
;
A
#
# COMPACT_ATOMS: atom_id res chain seq x y z
N MET A 1 61.50 7.30 15.05
CA MET A 1 60.48 8.33 14.71
C MET A 1 59.17 7.60 14.46
N GLY A 2 58.27 7.61 15.43
CA GLY A 2 56.94 7.05 15.31
C GLY A 2 55.94 8.11 15.77
N GLU A 3 55.37 8.85 14.82
CA GLU A 3 54.33 9.83 15.11
C GLU A 3 53.04 9.11 15.49
N SER A 4 52.68 9.24 16.76
CA SER A 4 51.41 8.77 17.31
C SER A 4 50.26 9.57 16.71
N MET A 5 49.49 8.97 15.81
CA MET A 5 48.26 9.60 15.31
C MET A 5 47.26 9.87 16.45
N PRO A 6 46.62 11.05 16.47
CA PRO A 6 45.62 11.38 17.47
C PRO A 6 44.39 10.47 17.30
N ARG A 7 44.03 9.76 18.37
CA ARG A 7 42.80 8.95 18.42
C ARG A 7 41.58 9.87 18.29
N LYS A 8 40.71 9.60 17.29
CA LYS A 8 39.41 10.27 17.16
C LYS A 8 38.62 10.14 18.47
N PRO A 9 37.97 11.23 18.94
CA PRO A 9 37.15 11.19 20.14
C PRO A 9 35.97 10.22 19.98
N LYS A 10 35.98 9.15 20.77
CA LYS A 10 34.85 8.23 20.94
C LYS A 10 33.83 8.90 21.86
N GLY A 11 32.79 9.53 21.32
CA GLY A 11 31.68 9.98 22.18
C GLY A 11 30.63 10.91 21.60
N SER A 12 30.91 11.67 20.53
CA SER A 12 29.96 12.71 20.07
C SER A 12 28.98 12.27 18.98
N SER A 13 29.17 11.12 18.32
CA SER A 13 28.36 10.77 17.14
C SER A 13 26.97 10.21 17.46
N THR A 14 26.79 9.47 18.57
CA THR A 14 25.52 8.78 18.84
C THR A 14 24.41 9.75 19.24
N ALA A 15 24.69 10.69 20.14
CA ALA A 15 23.69 11.65 20.61
C ALA A 15 23.28 12.65 19.52
N ALA A 16 24.24 13.12 18.70
CA ALA A 16 23.95 13.98 17.57
C ALA A 16 23.07 13.26 16.52
N ASN A 17 23.36 11.99 16.23
CA ASN A 17 22.54 11.19 15.33
C ASN A 17 21.12 10.96 15.88
N GLU A 18 20.98 10.70 17.18
CA GLU A 18 19.66 10.50 17.80
C GLU A 18 18.80 11.77 17.72
N ALA A 19 19.37 12.94 18.01
CA ALA A 19 18.67 14.21 17.91
C ALA A 19 18.22 14.51 16.47
N PHE A 20 19.09 14.23 15.49
CA PHE A 20 18.77 14.34 14.07
C PHE A 20 17.61 13.43 13.66
N VAL A 21 17.68 12.13 14.00
CA VAL A 21 16.63 11.15 13.67
C VAL A 21 15.30 11.52 14.31
N LYS A 22 15.30 11.98 15.57
CA LYS A 22 14.09 12.46 16.24
C LYS A 22 13.46 13.64 15.52
N LYS A 23 14.27 14.60 15.06
CA LYS A 23 13.79 15.76 14.30
C LYS A 23 13.20 15.32 12.95
N GLN A 24 13.89 14.45 12.23
CA GLN A 24 13.43 13.92 10.94
C GLN A 24 12.12 13.12 11.09
N PHE A 25 12.02 12.30 12.13
CA PHE A 25 10.81 11.54 12.45
C PHE A 25 9.63 12.46 12.74
N ALA A 26 9.81 13.46 13.62
CA ALA A 26 8.76 14.43 13.93
C ALA A 26 8.30 15.20 12.69
N TRP A 27 9.23 15.64 11.85
CA TRP A 27 8.93 16.27 10.56
C TRP A 27 8.12 15.34 9.66
N ALA A 28 8.57 14.10 9.44
CA ALA A 28 7.89 13.15 8.56
C ALA A 28 6.46 12.81 9.02
N GLN A 29 6.18 12.86 10.33
CA GLN A 29 4.84 12.59 10.85
C GLN A 29 3.82 13.69 10.51
N THR A 30 4.27 14.93 10.36
CA THR A 30 3.37 16.09 10.24
C THR A 30 3.38 16.75 8.88
N GLU A 31 4.30 16.36 7.99
CA GLU A 31 4.54 17.05 6.73
C GLU A 31 3.89 16.32 5.55
N PRO A 32 2.83 16.88 4.94
CA PRO A 32 2.09 16.22 3.87
C PRO A 32 2.98 15.79 2.69
N ILE A 33 4.03 16.58 2.39
CA ILE A 33 4.94 16.30 1.28
C ILE A 33 5.80 15.05 1.51
N ALA A 34 6.14 14.73 2.77
CA ALA A 34 6.88 13.53 3.11
C ALA A 34 6.08 12.28 2.70
N TRP A 35 4.79 12.26 3.08
CA TRP A 35 3.85 11.21 2.72
C TRP A 35 3.66 11.07 1.22
N ALA A 36 3.44 12.19 0.52
CA ALA A 36 3.30 12.21 -0.94
C ALA A 36 4.53 11.63 -1.65
N GLY A 37 5.74 12.01 -1.24
CA GLY A 37 6.98 11.50 -1.85
C GLY A 37 7.14 9.98 -1.72
N TYR A 38 6.81 9.42 -0.56
CA TYR A 38 6.80 7.95 -0.40
C TYR A 38 5.69 7.30 -1.22
N ALA A 39 4.50 7.88 -1.29
CA ALA A 39 3.41 7.37 -2.12
C ALA A 39 3.80 7.34 -3.61
N ASP A 40 4.44 8.40 -4.12
CA ASP A 40 4.93 8.47 -5.50
C ASP A 40 6.00 7.39 -5.78
N SER A 41 6.82 7.03 -4.78
CA SER A 41 7.74 5.90 -4.87
C SER A 41 7.02 4.55 -4.93
N MET A 42 6.00 4.36 -4.09
CA MET A 42 5.18 3.14 -4.08
C MET A 42 4.41 2.98 -5.38
N MET A 43 3.83 4.06 -5.93
CA MET A 43 3.14 4.02 -7.22
C MET A 43 4.07 3.69 -8.38
N ARG A 44 5.29 4.24 -8.41
CA ARG A 44 6.28 3.85 -9.42
C ARG A 44 6.62 2.36 -9.34
N SER A 45 6.76 1.82 -8.13
CA SER A 45 7.02 0.39 -7.91
C SER A 45 5.83 -0.47 -8.32
N PHE A 46 4.62 -0.01 -8.00
CA PHE A 46 3.37 -0.62 -8.40
C PHE A 46 3.27 -0.71 -9.92
N GLU A 47 3.49 0.37 -10.68
CA GLU A 47 3.34 0.34 -12.14
C GLU A 47 4.26 -0.69 -12.81
N ILE A 48 5.50 -0.83 -12.31
CA ILE A 48 6.44 -1.84 -12.81
C ILE A 48 5.91 -3.25 -12.56
N ILE A 49 5.45 -3.53 -11.33
CA ILE A 49 4.99 -4.88 -10.96
C ILE A 49 3.61 -5.18 -11.56
N ALA A 50 2.75 -4.16 -11.70
CA ALA A 50 1.43 -4.27 -12.31
C ALA A 50 1.53 -4.67 -13.78
N ALA A 51 2.49 -4.14 -14.54
CA ALA A 51 2.72 -4.55 -15.92
C ALA A 51 3.04 -6.06 -16.03
N GLN A 52 3.85 -6.60 -15.12
CA GLN A 52 4.11 -8.04 -15.06
C GLN A 52 2.87 -8.81 -14.58
N ALA A 53 2.16 -8.29 -13.59
CA ALA A 53 0.95 -8.90 -13.04
C ALA A 53 -0.15 -9.04 -14.10
N GLU A 54 -0.37 -8.03 -14.94
CA GLU A 54 -1.29 -8.07 -16.08
C GLU A 54 -0.90 -9.19 -17.08
N SER A 55 0.40 -9.40 -17.30
CA SER A 55 0.90 -10.51 -18.13
C SER A 55 0.65 -11.89 -17.46
N ASP A 56 0.86 -12.00 -16.15
CA ASP A 56 0.63 -13.24 -15.41
C ASP A 56 -0.87 -13.61 -15.43
N GLU A 57 -1.75 -12.62 -15.25
CA GLU A 57 -3.21 -12.78 -15.32
C GLU A 57 -3.66 -13.25 -16.70
N LEU A 58 -3.12 -12.67 -17.78
CA LEU A 58 -3.42 -13.10 -19.14
C LEU A 58 -2.98 -14.55 -19.38
N ALA A 59 -1.79 -14.92 -18.90
CA ALA A 59 -1.29 -16.29 -19.02
C ALA A 59 -2.17 -17.28 -18.23
N ASP A 60 -2.61 -16.92 -17.03
CA ASP A 60 -3.51 -17.74 -16.21
C ASP A 60 -4.87 -17.92 -16.89
N ALA A 61 -5.45 -16.84 -17.42
CA ALA A 61 -6.70 -16.89 -18.17
C ALA A 61 -6.62 -17.81 -19.39
N GLN A 62 -5.53 -17.73 -20.16
CA GLN A 62 -5.28 -18.61 -21.32
C GLN A 62 -5.13 -20.08 -20.91
N GLN A 63 -4.44 -20.33 -19.80
CA GLN A 63 -4.29 -21.67 -19.25
C GLN A 63 -5.63 -22.25 -18.79
N TRP A 64 -6.46 -21.46 -18.12
CA TRP A 64 -7.80 -21.86 -17.68
C TRP A 64 -8.77 -22.11 -18.83
N ASP A 65 -8.75 -21.29 -19.89
CA ASP A 65 -9.55 -21.52 -21.10
C ASP A 65 -9.12 -22.82 -21.79
N SER A 66 -7.81 -23.03 -21.97
CA SER A 66 -7.25 -24.27 -22.52
C SER A 66 -7.67 -25.49 -21.71
N TYR A 67 -7.57 -25.41 -20.38
CA TYR A 67 -8.00 -26.46 -19.46
C TYR A 67 -9.51 -26.73 -19.55
N SER A 68 -10.33 -25.69 -19.62
CA SER A 68 -11.79 -25.79 -19.71
C SER A 68 -12.22 -26.51 -21.00
N ARG A 69 -11.60 -26.19 -22.14
CA ARG A 69 -11.83 -26.88 -23.42
C ARG A 69 -11.38 -28.34 -23.37
N TRP A 70 -10.20 -28.61 -22.80
CA TRP A 70 -9.72 -29.97 -22.62
C TRP A 70 -10.70 -30.81 -21.78
N LYS A 71 -11.19 -30.26 -20.67
CA LYS A 71 -12.14 -30.92 -19.77
C LYS A 71 -13.45 -31.26 -20.47
N GLN A 72 -13.97 -30.37 -21.32
CA GLN A 72 -15.17 -30.63 -22.11
C GLN A 72 -14.97 -31.75 -23.15
N ALA A 73 -13.78 -31.85 -23.74
CA ALA A 73 -13.46 -32.84 -24.77
C ALA A 73 -13.09 -34.23 -24.20
N ASN A 74 -12.71 -34.32 -22.92
CA ASN A 74 -12.14 -35.53 -22.32
C ASN A 74 -12.85 -35.90 -21.01
N ASP A 75 -14.18 -35.91 -21.01
CA ASP A 75 -14.96 -36.27 -19.82
C ASP A 75 -14.56 -37.66 -19.29
N GLY A 76 -14.33 -37.77 -17.98
CA GLY A 76 -13.83 -38.97 -17.31
C GLY A 76 -12.33 -39.27 -17.41
N SER A 77 -11.53 -38.51 -18.17
CA SER A 77 -10.07 -38.69 -18.23
C SER A 77 -9.34 -38.06 -17.03
N PRO A 78 -8.17 -38.60 -16.61
CA PRO A 78 -7.33 -37.96 -15.61
C PRO A 78 -6.93 -36.54 -16.02
N GLN A 79 -7.08 -35.58 -15.12
CA GLN A 79 -6.80 -34.17 -15.41
C GLN A 79 -5.30 -33.96 -15.64
N PRO A 80 -4.90 -33.20 -16.69
CA PRO A 80 -3.52 -32.82 -16.86
C PRO A 80 -3.11 -31.88 -15.71
N PRO A 81 -1.87 -31.95 -15.22
CA PRO A 81 -1.38 -31.05 -14.20
C PRO A 81 -1.39 -29.61 -14.74
N LEU A 82 -2.00 -28.69 -14.00
CA LEU A 82 -1.87 -27.26 -14.27
C LEU A 82 -0.44 -26.83 -13.91
N LYS A 83 0.22 -26.11 -14.82
CA LYS A 83 1.48 -25.44 -14.52
C LYS A 83 1.17 -24.27 -13.59
N GLY A 84 1.68 -24.27 -12.36
CA GLY A 84 1.48 -23.14 -11.46
C GLY A 84 2.13 -21.88 -12.04
N ILE A 85 1.35 -20.80 -12.18
CA ILE A 85 1.88 -19.47 -12.48
C ILE A 85 2.20 -18.82 -11.14
N ILE A 86 3.47 -18.46 -10.95
CA ILE A 86 3.90 -17.70 -9.78
C ILE A 86 3.53 -16.24 -10.05
N SER A 87 2.33 -15.86 -9.62
CA SER A 87 1.78 -14.53 -9.87
C SER A 87 2.40 -13.47 -8.96
N VAL A 88 2.68 -12.29 -9.53
CA VAL A 88 3.09 -11.08 -8.76
C VAL A 88 1.94 -10.12 -8.46
N VAL A 89 0.70 -10.49 -8.79
CA VAL A 89 -0.50 -9.67 -8.53
C VAL A 89 -0.59 -9.24 -7.06
N PRO A 90 -0.40 -10.12 -6.05
CA PRO A 90 -0.55 -9.70 -4.65
C PRO A 90 0.47 -8.64 -4.22
N ASN A 91 1.67 -8.66 -4.80
CA ASN A 91 2.72 -7.68 -4.54
C ASN A 91 2.36 -6.31 -5.14
N ALA A 92 1.84 -6.29 -6.38
CA ALA A 92 1.32 -5.06 -6.97
C ALA A 92 0.23 -4.44 -6.08
N MET A 93 -0.77 -5.24 -5.68
CA MET A 93 -1.89 -4.76 -4.89
C MET A 93 -1.48 -4.24 -3.51
N MET A 94 -0.49 -4.88 -2.87
CA MET A 94 0.08 -4.35 -1.62
C MET A 94 0.73 -2.98 -1.82
N LEU A 95 1.51 -2.79 -2.89
CA LEU A 95 2.15 -1.50 -3.18
C LEU A 95 1.12 -0.41 -3.48
N ALA A 96 0.07 -0.73 -4.22
CA ALA A 96 -1.07 0.16 -4.43
C ALA A 96 -1.74 0.54 -3.12
N GLY A 97 -2.01 -0.45 -2.25
CA GLY A 97 -2.57 -0.21 -0.92
C GLY A 97 -1.70 0.72 -0.08
N MET A 98 -0.37 0.51 -0.10
CA MET A 98 0.58 1.37 0.63
C MET A 98 0.57 2.79 0.07
N ALA A 99 0.54 2.96 -1.26
CA ALA A 99 0.45 4.27 -1.87
C ALA A 99 -0.82 5.02 -1.47
N VAL A 100 -1.99 4.37 -1.57
CA VAL A 100 -3.27 4.94 -1.14
C VAL A 100 -3.25 5.31 0.34
N GLU A 101 -2.74 4.42 1.20
CA GLU A 101 -2.60 4.67 2.64
C GLU A 101 -1.76 5.92 2.92
N LEU A 102 -0.60 6.03 2.28
CA LEU A 102 0.32 7.16 2.44
C LEU A 102 -0.33 8.47 1.96
N LEU A 103 -1.02 8.47 0.82
CA LEU A 103 -1.71 9.66 0.32
C LEU A 103 -2.82 10.11 1.28
N LEU A 104 -3.67 9.19 1.74
CA LEU A 104 -4.75 9.51 2.68
C LEU A 104 -4.20 10.04 4.01
N LYS A 105 -3.11 9.45 4.52
CA LYS A 105 -2.40 9.95 5.71
C LYS A 105 -1.84 11.35 5.49
N GLY A 106 -1.20 11.58 4.34
CA GLY A 106 -0.71 12.89 3.93
C GLY A 106 -1.82 13.94 3.90
N ILE A 107 -3.00 13.59 3.39
CA ILE A 107 -4.15 14.49 3.34
C ILE A 107 -4.66 14.78 4.76
N ALA A 108 -4.78 13.75 5.60
CA ALA A 108 -5.22 13.89 6.97
C ALA A 108 -4.33 14.86 7.78
N VAL A 109 -3.01 14.78 7.63
CA VAL A 109 -2.09 15.67 8.36
C VAL A 109 -2.08 17.12 7.84
N GLN A 110 -2.84 17.46 6.79
CA GLN A 110 -3.14 18.86 6.47
C GLN A 110 -4.10 19.50 7.48
N ASN A 111 -4.84 18.70 8.26
CA ASN A 111 -5.72 19.19 9.32
C ASN A 111 -4.90 19.54 10.58
N PRO A 112 -4.87 20.81 11.03
CA PRO A 112 -4.09 21.22 12.19
C PRO A 112 -4.48 20.51 13.50
N ALA A 113 -5.75 20.09 13.65
CA ALA A 113 -6.19 19.35 14.83
C ALA A 113 -5.56 17.95 14.90
N ILE A 114 -5.35 17.30 13.75
CA ILE A 114 -4.67 16.01 13.65
C ILE A 114 -3.18 16.19 13.99
N VAL A 115 -2.52 17.19 13.42
CA VAL A 115 -1.12 17.52 13.70
C VAL A 115 -0.90 17.82 15.19
N ALA A 116 -1.76 18.65 15.79
CA ALA A 116 -1.70 18.97 17.21
C ALA A 116 -1.82 17.72 18.09
N SER A 117 -2.68 16.77 17.71
CA SER A 117 -2.85 15.52 18.46
C SER A 117 -1.65 14.58 18.34
N ILE A 118 -0.99 14.52 17.17
CA ILE A 118 0.27 13.79 16.99
C ILE A 118 1.34 14.36 17.93
N GLY A 119 1.52 15.69 17.94
CA GLY A 119 2.52 16.36 18.77
C GLY A 119 2.27 16.23 20.28
N ALA A 120 0.99 16.13 20.69
CA ALA A 120 0.63 15.90 22.09
C ALA A 120 0.85 14.46 22.57
N GLY A 121 1.21 13.52 21.68
CA GLY A 121 1.38 12.10 22.01
C GLY A 121 0.09 11.42 22.50
N THR A 122 -1.07 12.06 22.30
CA THR A 122 -2.37 11.51 22.69
C THR A 122 -2.74 10.37 21.76
N THR A 123 -3.08 9.19 22.27
CA THR A 123 -3.37 7.99 21.46
C THR A 123 -4.70 8.01 20.70
N ALA A 124 -5.55 9.02 20.90
CA ALA A 124 -6.94 9.03 20.44
C ALA A 124 -7.16 9.37 18.95
N ILE A 125 -6.43 10.32 18.37
CA ILE A 125 -6.47 10.65 16.92
C ILE A 125 -5.40 9.87 16.11
N PRO A 126 -4.26 9.44 16.69
CA PRO A 126 -3.30 8.54 16.05
C PRO A 126 -3.80 7.12 15.79
N GLY A 127 -4.80 6.62 16.51
CA GLY A 127 -5.23 5.21 16.40
C GLY A 127 -5.61 4.82 14.98
N ASP A 128 -6.57 5.54 14.39
CA ASP A 128 -7.06 5.28 13.03
C ASP A 128 -6.04 5.66 11.97
N LEU A 129 -5.32 6.78 12.17
CA LEU A 129 -4.27 7.22 11.26
C LEU A 129 -3.20 6.13 11.10
N TRP A 130 -2.77 5.47 12.16
CA TRP A 130 -1.70 4.45 12.11
C TRP A 130 -2.20 3.02 11.80
N THR A 131 -3.50 2.85 11.50
CA THR A 131 -4.01 1.55 11.05
C THR A 131 -3.73 1.29 9.57
N HIS A 132 -4.11 0.10 9.11
CA HIS A 132 -4.24 -0.25 7.69
C HIS A 132 -5.69 -0.18 7.20
N ARG A 133 -6.57 0.59 7.87
CA ARG A 133 -7.99 0.72 7.50
C ARG A 133 -8.19 1.93 6.59
N LEU A 134 -7.93 1.76 5.31
CA LEU A 134 -8.01 2.81 4.29
C LEU A 134 -9.31 3.63 4.35
N ARG A 135 -10.47 2.98 4.55
CA ARG A 135 -11.76 3.70 4.63
C ARG A 135 -11.86 4.58 5.87
N GLY A 136 -11.32 4.13 7.00
CA GLY A 136 -11.23 4.92 8.22
C GLY A 136 -10.30 6.12 8.06
N ILE A 137 -9.16 5.92 7.41
CA ILE A 137 -8.20 7.00 7.12
C ILE A 137 -8.80 7.99 6.13
N ALA A 138 -9.55 7.54 5.12
CA ALA A 138 -10.25 8.43 4.19
C ALA A 138 -11.27 9.32 4.89
N ALA A 139 -12.08 8.76 5.79
CA ALA A 139 -13.01 9.53 6.62
C ALA A 139 -12.27 10.56 7.51
N LEU A 140 -11.17 10.15 8.15
CA LEU A 140 -10.32 11.03 8.95
C LEU A 140 -9.72 12.18 8.11
N ALA A 141 -9.34 11.89 6.87
CA ALA A 141 -8.81 12.84 5.90
C ALA A 141 -9.89 13.76 5.28
N GLY A 142 -11.17 13.55 5.58
CA GLY A 142 -12.28 14.27 4.93
C GLY A 142 -12.45 13.91 3.44
N VAL A 143 -11.93 12.77 3.00
CA VAL A 143 -12.03 12.28 1.63
C VAL A 143 -13.29 11.42 1.49
N THR A 144 -14.18 11.82 0.57
CA THR A 144 -15.30 10.97 0.17
C THR A 144 -14.83 9.99 -0.91
N LEU A 145 -15.09 8.70 -0.68
CA LEU A 145 -14.87 7.63 -1.66
C LEU A 145 -16.18 7.34 -2.39
N ASP A 146 -16.12 7.13 -3.70
CA ASP A 146 -17.26 6.56 -4.41
C ASP A 146 -17.41 5.05 -4.11
N ALA A 147 -18.47 4.42 -4.63
CA ALA A 147 -18.75 3.00 -4.36
C ALA A 147 -17.66 2.05 -4.89
N ASN A 148 -16.99 2.37 -6.00
CA ASN A 148 -15.91 1.55 -6.56
C ASN A 148 -14.61 1.75 -5.77
N GLU A 149 -14.31 2.99 -5.39
CA GLU A 149 -13.16 3.34 -4.56
C GLU A 149 -13.27 2.76 -3.14
N ASP A 150 -14.48 2.74 -2.55
CA ASP A 150 -14.73 2.12 -1.24
C ASP A 150 -14.48 0.61 -1.28
N ASP A 151 -15.01 -0.08 -2.30
CA ASP A 151 -14.81 -1.52 -2.47
C ASP A 151 -13.34 -1.85 -2.77
N LEU A 152 -12.68 -1.05 -3.61
CA LEU A 152 -11.25 -1.17 -3.89
C LEU A 152 -10.44 -1.01 -2.59
N CYS A 153 -10.69 0.05 -1.82
CA CYS A 153 -10.01 0.29 -0.55
C CYS A 153 -10.17 -0.92 0.39
N LYS A 154 -11.39 -1.44 0.55
CA LYS A 154 -11.65 -2.64 1.35
C LYS A 154 -10.84 -3.86 0.86
N GLY A 155 -10.70 -4.04 -0.45
CA GLY A 155 -9.84 -5.08 -1.03
C GLY A 155 -8.37 -4.87 -0.69
N LEU A 156 -7.84 -3.66 -0.90
CA LEU A 156 -6.44 -3.31 -0.64
C LEU A 156 -6.05 -3.47 0.84
N GLU A 157 -6.98 -3.24 1.79
CA GLU A 157 -6.77 -3.50 3.22
C GLU A 157 -6.30 -4.95 3.48
N VAL A 158 -6.80 -5.94 2.72
CA VAL A 158 -6.39 -7.35 2.84
C VAL A 158 -4.94 -7.55 2.43
N PHE A 159 -4.51 -6.90 1.35
CA PHE A 159 -3.13 -6.98 0.83
C PHE A 159 -2.12 -6.28 1.75
N LEU A 160 -2.53 -5.17 2.37
CA LEU A 160 -1.75 -4.47 3.39
C LEU A 160 -1.53 -5.33 4.63
N VAL A 161 -2.55 -6.09 5.05
CA VAL A 161 -2.46 -6.90 6.26
C VAL A 161 -1.66 -8.18 6.01
N TRP A 162 -1.91 -8.92 4.94
CA TRP A 162 -1.22 -10.19 4.74
C TRP A 162 -1.05 -10.62 3.28
N ALA A 163 -2.04 -10.41 2.41
CA ALA A 163 -2.09 -11.12 1.12
C ALA A 163 -0.95 -10.76 0.15
N GLY A 164 -0.31 -9.60 0.29
CA GLY A 164 0.88 -9.26 -0.49
C GLY A 164 2.20 -9.85 0.01
N ARG A 165 2.21 -10.46 1.21
CA ARG A 165 3.42 -10.91 1.91
C ARG A 165 3.42 -12.40 2.20
N TYR A 166 2.25 -12.96 2.48
CA TYR A 166 2.11 -14.33 2.92
C TYR A 166 1.03 -15.04 2.09
N PRO A 167 1.21 -16.33 1.79
CA PRO A 167 0.21 -17.10 1.04
C PRO A 167 -1.07 -17.34 1.85
N VAL A 168 -0.98 -17.28 3.18
CA VAL A 168 -2.11 -17.46 4.10
C VAL A 168 -2.03 -16.46 5.25
N PRO A 169 -3.17 -15.99 5.78
CA PRO A 169 -3.22 -15.17 6.98
C PRO A 169 -2.91 -16.00 8.24
N LYS A 170 -2.84 -15.30 9.37
CA LYS A 170 -2.64 -15.93 10.69
C LYS A 170 -3.83 -16.79 11.15
N ASN A 171 -5.02 -16.54 10.63
CA ASN A 171 -6.25 -17.24 10.99
C ASN A 171 -7.15 -17.44 9.77
N HIS A 172 -7.94 -18.51 9.75
CA HIS A 172 -8.73 -18.89 8.58
C HIS A 172 -9.91 -17.94 8.34
N GLU A 173 -10.39 -17.26 9.37
CA GLU A 173 -11.47 -16.27 9.31
C GLU A 173 -11.09 -15.10 8.39
N ALA A 174 -9.81 -14.71 8.34
CA ALA A 174 -9.32 -13.70 7.40
C ALA A 174 -9.29 -14.18 5.93
N MET A 175 -9.51 -15.47 5.67
CA MET A 175 -9.74 -16.04 4.33
C MET A 175 -11.23 -16.21 4.00
N MET A 176 -12.14 -15.77 4.86
CA MET A 176 -13.56 -15.84 4.55
C MET A 176 -14.00 -14.62 3.72
N PRO A 177 -14.77 -14.82 2.63
CA PRO A 177 -15.40 -13.73 1.90
C PRO A 177 -16.18 -12.80 2.83
N GLY A 178 -15.97 -11.49 2.69
CA GLY A 178 -16.76 -10.51 3.45
C GLY A 178 -18.19 -10.41 2.90
N THR A 179 -19.06 -9.67 3.59
CA THR A 179 -20.40 -9.35 3.05
C THR A 179 -20.30 -8.20 2.05
N ALA A 180 -20.91 -8.34 0.88
CA ALA A 180 -21.09 -7.27 -0.11
C ALA A 180 -22.24 -6.32 0.31
N PRO A 181 -22.22 -5.03 -0.08
CA PRO A 181 -23.27 -4.05 0.28
C PRO A 181 -24.70 -4.46 -0.10
N GLY A 182 -24.89 -5.26 -1.15
CA GLY A 182 -26.19 -5.73 -1.62
C GLY A 182 -26.68 -7.06 -1.03
N GLY A 183 -25.96 -7.63 -0.06
CA GLY A 183 -26.18 -9.01 0.38
C GLY A 183 -25.55 -10.00 -0.60
N GLY A 184 -24.55 -10.74 -0.15
CA GLY A 184 -23.75 -11.64 -0.99
C GLY A 184 -22.33 -11.77 -0.45
N GLN A 185 -21.60 -12.77 -0.92
CA GLN A 185 -20.17 -12.92 -0.60
C GLN A 185 -19.38 -11.96 -1.50
N ALA A 186 -18.76 -10.95 -0.89
CA ALA A 186 -17.73 -10.15 -1.54
C ALA A 186 -16.50 -11.04 -1.69
N SER A 187 -16.04 -11.23 -2.92
CA SER A 187 -14.79 -11.95 -3.15
C SER A 187 -13.68 -11.30 -2.33
N LEU A 188 -12.81 -12.11 -1.74
CA LEU A 188 -11.53 -11.63 -1.22
C LEU A 188 -10.62 -11.14 -2.36
N SER A 189 -10.95 -11.52 -3.60
CA SER A 189 -10.21 -11.12 -4.77
C SER A 189 -10.66 -9.74 -5.26
N ILE A 190 -9.65 -8.89 -5.42
CA ILE A 190 -9.64 -7.77 -6.36
C ILE A 190 -10.18 -8.24 -7.73
N ARG A 191 -10.96 -7.39 -8.38
CA ARG A 191 -11.51 -7.61 -9.72
C ARG A 191 -10.39 -7.32 -10.71
N TYR A 192 -9.75 -8.40 -11.16
CA TYR A 192 -8.59 -8.37 -12.06
C TYR A 192 -8.83 -7.44 -13.27
N GLY A 193 -7.79 -6.72 -13.69
CA GLY A 193 -7.84 -5.73 -14.77
C GLY A 193 -8.48 -4.38 -14.40
N SER A 194 -9.77 -4.35 -14.01
CA SER A 194 -10.47 -3.08 -13.73
C SER A 194 -9.86 -2.32 -12.56
N ASP A 195 -9.37 -3.05 -11.56
CA ASP A 195 -8.86 -2.46 -10.33
C ASP A 195 -7.56 -1.68 -10.57
N TYR A 196 -6.71 -2.06 -11.53
CA TYR A 196 -5.53 -1.26 -11.88
C TYR A 196 -5.91 0.14 -12.35
N SER A 197 -6.96 0.25 -13.17
CA SER A 197 -7.44 1.55 -13.64
C SER A 197 -8.05 2.38 -12.50
N THR A 198 -8.81 1.75 -11.59
CA THR A 198 -9.38 2.40 -10.41
C THR A 198 -8.28 2.86 -9.44
N ILE A 199 -7.23 2.05 -9.23
CA ILE A 199 -6.06 2.41 -8.42
C ILE A 199 -5.38 3.64 -8.99
N ARG A 200 -5.10 3.66 -10.31
CA ARG A 200 -4.47 4.80 -10.98
C ARG A 200 -5.32 6.07 -10.86
N ALA A 201 -6.63 5.95 -11.09
CA ALA A 201 -7.56 7.08 -10.98
C ALA A 201 -7.64 7.62 -9.54
N LEU A 202 -7.83 6.74 -8.55
CA LEU A 202 -7.89 7.10 -7.14
C LEU A 202 -6.58 7.76 -6.68
N THR A 203 -5.43 7.15 -6.96
CA THR A 203 -4.13 7.68 -6.51
C THR A 203 -3.80 9.02 -7.19
N THR A 204 -4.11 9.18 -8.48
CA THR A 204 -4.00 10.48 -9.17
C THR A 204 -4.85 11.54 -8.49
N ARG A 205 -6.12 11.23 -8.21
CA ARG A 205 -7.06 12.14 -7.54
C ARG A 205 -6.58 12.54 -6.14
N LEU A 206 -6.16 11.56 -5.33
CA LEU A 206 -5.65 11.80 -3.98
C LEU A 206 -4.34 12.62 -4.01
N ARG A 207 -3.44 12.31 -4.94
CA ARG A 207 -2.16 13.02 -5.09
C ARG A 207 -2.35 14.50 -5.42
N ALA A 208 -3.39 14.84 -6.18
CA ALA A 208 -3.74 16.21 -6.53
C ALA A 208 -4.23 17.05 -5.31
N LEU A 209 -4.59 16.40 -4.19
CA LEU A 209 -4.97 17.07 -2.94
C LEU A 209 -3.77 17.42 -2.05
N LEU A 210 -2.56 17.08 -2.48
CA LEU A 210 -1.32 17.30 -1.74
C LEU A 210 -0.41 18.28 -2.50
N PRO A 211 0.47 19.01 -1.80
CA PRO A 211 1.44 19.90 -2.44
C PRO A 211 2.28 19.19 -3.52
N SER A 212 2.60 19.89 -4.60
CA SER A 212 3.60 19.42 -5.56
C SER A 212 4.96 19.36 -4.88
N ALA A 213 5.75 18.36 -5.25
CA ALA A 213 7.16 18.37 -4.91
C ALA A 213 7.86 19.36 -5.84
N ASP A 214 7.81 20.65 -5.53
CA ASP A 214 8.77 21.59 -6.10
C ASP A 214 10.11 21.28 -5.46
N TYR A 215 10.89 20.46 -6.17
CA TYR A 215 12.19 19.93 -5.71
C TYR A 215 13.25 21.02 -5.48
N ASP A 216 12.96 22.28 -5.81
CA ASP A 216 13.88 23.40 -5.63
C ASP A 216 14.18 23.70 -4.14
N HIS A 217 13.37 23.19 -3.21
CA HIS A 217 13.52 23.45 -1.78
C HIS A 217 13.49 22.23 -0.87
N VAL A 218 13.41 21.01 -1.41
CA VAL A 218 13.58 19.79 -0.59
C VAL A 218 15.08 19.58 -0.38
N ILE A 219 15.61 20.38 0.55
CA ILE A 219 16.96 20.29 1.09
C ILE A 219 17.21 18.83 1.46
N VAL A 220 18.30 18.29 0.92
CA VAL A 220 18.99 17.12 1.46
C VAL A 220 19.37 17.48 2.91
N MET A 221 18.45 17.24 3.86
CA MET A 221 18.69 17.44 5.29
C MET A 221 19.34 16.20 5.89
#